data_AF-A0A9D6PFT0-F1
#
_entry.id   AF-A0A9D6PFT0-F1
#
_cell.length_a   1.000
_cell.length_b   1.000
_cell.length_c   1.000
_cell.angle_alpha   90.00
_cell.angle_beta   90.00
_cell.angle_gamma   90.00
#
_symmetry.space_group_name_H-M   'P 1'
#
loop_
_entity.id
_entity.type
_entity.pdbx_description
1 polymer ?
#
loop_
_entity_poly.entity_id
_entity_poly.type
_entity_poly.pdbx_seq_one_letter_code
_entity_poly.pdbx_strand_id
1 'polypeptide(L)'
;MKRFIIVKHGAKEIANCLINDMSIFAYALETGASVINATYFEKTPLLRFFHTFYSRFVDIATRKTCGIWTTGTPKFLPPTAPMFKKFDECETLYFFGWLFRNPIGLERYREALIAKFAPNEHVQRKINGIMTPLQSKRMRIGIHIRQKPFKGFGNGEFLIPRSRVQEIVNEYLLEHHMKKGDVAFIEVSDLWKQKDDLIGLYLLSRCDVVIGDNSTFSSLAAWFGNVPHVVTTNEPIDWPYYRGKINYFDNKYETFTHGSLLYS
;
A
#
# COMPACT_ATOMS: atom_id res chain seq x y z
N MET A 1 3.86 24.41 -16.96
CA MET A 1 3.53 23.00 -16.63
C MET A 1 3.32 22.92 -15.13
N LYS A 2 2.21 22.35 -14.63
CA LYS A 2 1.96 22.27 -13.18
C LYS A 2 3.00 21.38 -12.50
N ARG A 3 3.36 21.69 -11.25
CA ARG A 3 4.35 20.96 -10.46
C ARG A 3 3.78 20.53 -9.11
N PHE A 4 3.94 19.27 -8.75
CA PHE A 4 3.57 18.74 -7.44
C PHE A 4 4.84 18.44 -6.65
N ILE A 5 4.93 18.97 -5.44
CA ILE A 5 6.07 18.74 -4.54
C ILE A 5 5.57 18.02 -3.31
N ILE A 6 6.01 16.77 -3.12
CA ILE A 6 5.77 16.02 -1.88
C ILE A 6 6.82 16.48 -0.89
N VAL A 7 6.41 17.31 0.07
CA VAL A 7 7.35 17.97 0.98
C VAL A 7 7.66 17.08 2.17
N LYS A 8 6.62 16.46 2.75
CA LYS A 8 6.70 15.67 3.98
C LYS A 8 5.60 14.62 4.04
N HIS A 9 5.91 13.36 4.36
CA HIS A 9 4.85 12.35 4.53
C HIS A 9 4.35 12.26 5.98
N GLY A 10 5.27 12.09 6.94
CA GLY A 10 4.90 11.68 8.30
C GLY A 10 4.37 10.24 8.44
N ALA A 11 4.14 9.52 7.34
CA ALA A 11 3.94 8.07 7.34
C ALA A 11 5.24 7.34 7.76
N LYS A 12 5.09 6.27 8.54
CA LYS A 12 6.23 5.49 9.07
C LYS A 12 6.46 4.19 8.31
N GLU A 13 5.38 3.53 7.91
CA GLU A 13 5.41 2.24 7.23
C GLU A 13 5.57 2.41 5.72
N ILE A 14 6.33 1.50 5.09
CA ILE A 14 6.68 1.62 3.67
C ILE A 14 5.45 1.62 2.76
N ALA A 15 4.47 0.74 3.03
CA ALA A 15 3.26 0.65 2.23
C ALA A 15 2.41 1.92 2.31
N ASN A 16 2.36 2.56 3.49
CA ASN A 16 1.68 3.83 3.69
C ASN A 16 2.36 4.98 2.93
N CYS A 17 3.69 4.99 2.86
CA CYS A 17 4.42 5.95 2.02
C CYS A 17 4.13 5.71 0.53
N LEU A 18 4.19 4.46 0.07
CA LEU A 18 3.97 4.11 -1.33
C LEU A 18 2.56 4.48 -1.81
N ILE A 19 1.50 4.07 -1.10
CA ILE A 19 0.13 4.38 -1.52
C ILE A 19 -0.14 5.88 -1.55
N ASN A 20 0.48 6.64 -0.64
CA ASN A 20 0.38 8.09 -0.58
C ASN A 20 1.05 8.74 -1.80
N ASP A 21 2.27 8.33 -2.11
CA ASP A 21 3.03 8.83 -3.26
C ASP A 21 2.36 8.45 -4.58
N MET A 22 1.88 7.22 -4.70
CA MET A 22 1.13 6.74 -5.86
C MET A 22 -0.18 7.52 -6.05
N SER A 23 -0.89 7.84 -4.96
CA SER A 23 -2.12 8.65 -5.03
C SER A 23 -1.85 10.06 -5.57
N ILE A 24 -0.76 10.69 -5.13
CA ILE A 24 -0.33 12.00 -5.63
C ILE A 24 0.16 11.90 -7.08
N PHE A 25 0.89 10.84 -7.42
CA PHE A 25 1.38 10.62 -8.78
C PHE A 25 0.24 10.36 -9.77
N ALA A 26 -0.78 9.61 -9.37
CA ALA A 26 -2.01 9.41 -10.15
C ALA A 26 -2.72 10.75 -10.42
N TYR A 27 -2.76 11.64 -9.42
CA TYR A 27 -3.30 13.00 -9.63
C TYR A 27 -2.41 13.82 -10.58
N ALA A 28 -1.10 13.63 -10.53
CA ALA A 28 -0.18 14.31 -11.44
C ALA A 28 -0.38 13.85 -12.88
N LEU A 29 -0.58 12.55 -13.09
CA LEU A 29 -0.93 11.99 -14.40
C LEU A 29 -2.26 12.56 -14.92
N GLU A 30 -3.28 12.67 -14.07
CA GLU A 30 -4.58 13.26 -14.41
C GLU A 30 -4.47 14.72 -14.90
N THR A 31 -3.50 15.47 -14.38
CA THR A 31 -3.36 16.92 -14.65
C THR A 31 -2.18 17.27 -15.56
N GLY A 32 -1.43 16.28 -16.03
CA GLY A 32 -0.17 16.50 -16.76
C GLY A 32 0.91 17.22 -15.93
N ALA A 33 0.85 17.10 -14.59
CA ALA A 33 1.81 17.73 -13.69
C ALA A 33 3.07 16.85 -13.52
N SER A 34 4.22 17.48 -13.28
CA SER A 34 5.44 16.78 -12.86
C SER A 34 5.50 16.63 -11.35
N VAL A 35 6.02 15.51 -10.83
CA VAL A 35 6.16 15.27 -9.38
C VAL A 35 7.61 15.31 -8.93
N ILE A 36 7.88 16.08 -7.87
CA ILE A 36 9.15 16.09 -7.14
C ILE A 36 8.89 15.55 -5.74
N ASN A 37 9.56 14.45 -5.37
CA ASN A 37 9.44 13.88 -4.03
C ASN A 37 10.65 14.29 -3.16
N ALA A 38 10.47 15.31 -2.32
CA ALA A 38 11.52 15.84 -1.44
C ALA A 38 11.68 15.04 -0.14
N THR A 39 10.88 14.02 0.07
CA THR A 39 10.85 13.26 1.32
C THR A 39 12.00 12.27 1.45
N TYR A 40 12.73 11.99 0.37
CA TYR A 40 13.97 11.21 0.42
C TYR A 40 14.94 11.76 1.49
N PHE A 41 14.97 13.08 1.65
CA PHE A 41 15.79 13.77 2.64
C PHE A 41 15.35 13.53 4.10
N GLU A 42 14.13 13.02 4.35
CA GLU A 42 13.67 12.66 5.69
C GLU A 42 14.43 11.46 6.29
N LYS A 43 14.98 10.60 5.42
CA LYS A 43 15.54 9.30 5.79
C LYS A 43 17.05 9.34 6.04
N THR A 44 17.75 10.37 5.58
CA THR A 44 19.20 10.52 5.76
C THR A 44 19.49 11.44 6.95
N PRO A 45 20.16 10.99 8.03
CA PRO A 45 20.31 11.77 9.27
C PRO A 45 20.83 13.20 9.10
N LEU A 46 21.88 13.40 8.29
CA LEU A 46 22.46 14.72 8.04
C LEU A 46 21.50 15.63 7.24
N LEU A 47 20.86 15.08 6.21
CA LEU A 47 19.93 15.84 5.35
C LEU A 47 18.59 16.10 6.05
N ARG A 48 18.23 15.27 7.03
CA ARG A 48 17.01 15.41 7.83
C ARG A 48 16.97 16.73 8.58
N PHE A 49 18.11 17.19 9.09
CA PHE A 49 18.23 18.50 9.75
C PHE A 49 17.82 19.60 8.78
N PHE A 50 18.49 19.69 7.62
CA PHE A 50 18.19 20.68 6.58
C PHE A 50 16.76 20.56 6.03
N HIS A 51 16.28 19.33 5.82
CA HIS A 51 14.91 19.06 5.38
C HIS A 51 13.87 19.54 6.40
N THR A 52 14.17 19.46 7.69
CA THR A 52 13.27 19.98 8.73
C THR A 52 13.11 21.50 8.65
N PHE A 53 14.20 22.24 8.40
CA PHE A 53 14.12 23.69 8.17
C PHE A 53 13.42 24.02 6.87
N TYR A 54 13.80 23.35 5.78
CA TYR A 54 13.18 23.52 4.47
C TYR A 54 11.67 23.28 4.52
N SER A 55 11.24 22.14 5.06
CA SER A 55 9.82 21.79 5.14
C SER A 55 9.02 22.77 5.99
N ARG A 56 9.59 23.28 7.10
CA ARG A 56 8.97 24.33 7.91
C ARG A 56 8.82 25.64 7.15
N PHE A 57 9.87 26.07 6.45
CA PHE A 57 9.83 27.30 5.65
C PHE A 57 8.77 27.21 4.54
N VAL A 58 8.77 26.11 3.77
CA VAL A 58 7.80 25.88 2.70
C VAL A 58 6.38 25.77 3.25
N ASP A 59 6.17 25.10 4.38
CA ASP A 59 4.87 25.04 5.05
C ASP A 59 4.37 26.44 5.39
N ILE A 60 5.17 27.26 6.08
CA ILE A 60 4.78 28.64 6.44
C ILE A 60 4.45 29.46 5.18
N ALA A 61 5.28 29.38 4.15
CA ALA A 61 5.10 30.15 2.91
C ALA A 61 3.88 29.72 2.10
N THR A 62 3.49 28.44 2.15
CA THR A 62 2.45 27.87 1.28
C THR A 62 1.14 27.60 2.03
N ARG A 63 1.11 27.79 3.36
CA ARG A 63 0.02 27.36 4.24
C ARG A 63 -1.38 27.77 3.78
N LYS A 64 -1.50 29.03 3.37
CA LYS A 64 -2.78 29.67 3.05
C LYS A 64 -3.12 29.61 1.55
N THR A 65 -2.17 29.20 0.71
CA THR A 65 -2.27 29.29 -0.75
C THR A 65 -2.24 27.89 -1.36
N CYS A 66 -1.05 27.41 -1.74
CA CYS A 66 -0.86 26.25 -2.61
C CYS A 66 -0.41 24.98 -1.88
N GLY A 67 -0.32 24.99 -0.55
CA GLY A 67 -0.08 23.76 0.20
C GLY A 67 -1.37 23.00 0.50
N ILE A 68 -1.23 21.69 0.64
CA ILE A 68 -2.30 20.75 0.93
C ILE A 68 -1.82 19.86 2.07
N TRP A 69 -2.56 19.90 3.18
CA TRP A 69 -2.30 19.06 4.35
C TRP A 69 -3.32 17.94 4.45
N THR A 70 -2.87 16.81 4.98
CA THR A 70 -3.72 15.77 5.56
C THR A 70 -3.04 15.22 6.81
N THR A 71 -3.82 15.09 7.88
CA THR A 71 -3.40 14.52 9.16
C THR A 71 -4.58 13.78 9.78
N GLY A 72 -4.57 12.45 9.69
CA GLY A 72 -5.55 11.61 10.39
C GLY A 72 -6.87 11.35 9.68
N THR A 73 -7.20 12.08 8.60
CA THR A 73 -8.36 11.78 7.74
C THR A 73 -7.96 11.67 6.27
N PRO A 74 -8.51 10.67 5.53
CA PRO A 74 -8.29 10.55 4.09
C PRO A 74 -8.67 11.84 3.35
N LYS A 75 -7.75 12.33 2.52
CA LYS A 75 -8.02 13.38 1.54
C LYS A 75 -7.98 12.76 0.14
N PHE A 76 -9.15 12.64 -0.47
CA PHE A 76 -9.28 12.11 -1.81
C PHE A 76 -8.83 13.14 -2.86
N LEU A 77 -8.01 12.70 -3.80
CA LEU A 77 -7.46 13.50 -4.90
C LEU A 77 -8.18 13.19 -6.21
N PRO A 78 -8.15 14.09 -7.21
CA PRO A 78 -8.69 13.80 -8.53
C PRO A 78 -7.97 12.62 -9.21
N PRO A 79 -8.69 11.78 -9.96
CA PRO A 79 -10.10 11.89 -10.32
C PRO A 79 -11.09 11.34 -9.27
N THR A 80 -10.62 10.84 -8.13
CA THR A 80 -11.52 10.27 -7.10
C THR A 80 -12.46 11.32 -6.50
N ALA A 81 -11.93 12.50 -6.20
CA ALA A 81 -12.73 13.62 -5.72
C ALA A 81 -12.26 14.92 -6.38
N PRO A 82 -13.15 15.88 -6.65
CA PRO A 82 -12.76 17.17 -7.20
C PRO A 82 -11.84 17.90 -6.22
N MET A 83 -10.90 18.68 -6.77
CA MET A 83 -10.05 19.55 -5.96
C MET A 83 -10.68 20.93 -5.76
N PHE A 84 -10.32 21.60 -4.66
CA PHE A 84 -10.77 22.96 -4.40
C PHE A 84 -10.23 23.89 -5.49
N LYS A 85 -11.12 24.70 -6.09
CA LYS A 85 -10.80 25.63 -7.20
C LYS A 85 -9.58 26.52 -6.94
N LYS A 86 -9.35 26.93 -5.69
CA LYS A 86 -8.18 27.74 -5.32
C LYS A 86 -6.84 27.10 -5.69
N PHE A 87 -6.79 25.77 -5.82
CA PHE A 87 -5.59 25.03 -6.21
C PHE A 87 -5.43 24.93 -7.73
N ASP A 88 -6.46 25.27 -8.50
CA ASP A 88 -6.39 25.26 -9.96
C ASP A 88 -5.50 26.41 -10.47
N GLU A 89 -5.48 27.53 -9.76
CA GLU A 89 -4.66 28.72 -10.05
C GLU A 89 -3.20 28.54 -9.63
N CYS A 90 -2.88 27.54 -8.81
CA CYS A 90 -1.53 27.27 -8.37
C CYS A 90 -0.71 26.56 -9.45
N GLU A 91 0.39 27.18 -9.87
CA GLU A 91 1.36 26.52 -10.74
C GLU A 91 2.09 25.37 -10.02
N THR A 92 2.34 25.53 -8.72
CA THR A 92 2.99 24.51 -7.88
C THR A 92 2.14 24.19 -6.66
N LEU A 93 1.83 22.91 -6.46
CA LEU A 93 1.14 22.41 -5.27
C LEU A 93 2.12 21.68 -4.34
N TYR A 94 1.97 21.90 -3.04
CA TYR A 94 2.84 21.33 -2.02
C TYR A 94 2.06 20.38 -1.12
N PHE A 95 2.47 19.11 -1.07
CA PHE A 95 1.77 18.08 -0.31
C PHE A 95 2.48 17.84 1.02
N PHE A 96 1.71 17.91 2.11
CA PHE A 96 2.17 17.74 3.48
C PHE A 96 1.31 16.69 4.20
N GLY A 97 1.97 15.74 4.84
CA GLY A 97 1.33 14.67 5.59
C GLY A 97 1.07 13.42 4.76
N TRP A 98 0.26 12.54 5.34
CA TRP A 98 -0.08 11.22 4.80
C TRP A 98 -1.59 11.00 4.92
N LEU A 99 -2.13 10.07 4.12
CA LEU A 99 -3.56 9.84 3.84
C LEU A 99 -4.10 10.62 2.63
N PHE A 100 -3.24 10.98 1.68
CA PHE A 100 -3.72 11.22 0.33
C PHE A 100 -4.19 9.90 -0.28
N ARG A 101 -5.38 9.90 -0.87
CA ARG A 101 -5.99 8.71 -1.49
C ARG A 101 -6.53 9.04 -2.86
N ASN A 102 -6.38 8.12 -3.79
CA ASN A 102 -6.87 8.30 -5.15
C ASN A 102 -7.28 6.97 -5.79
N PRO A 103 -8.19 6.17 -5.21
CA PRO A 103 -8.57 4.86 -5.74
C PRO A 103 -8.90 4.86 -7.24
N ILE A 104 -9.69 5.84 -7.72
CA ILE A 104 -10.04 5.93 -9.15
C ILE A 104 -8.80 6.20 -10.00
N GLY A 105 -7.90 7.07 -9.54
CA GLY A 105 -6.64 7.33 -10.23
C GLY A 105 -5.67 6.16 -10.18
N LEU A 106 -5.60 5.43 -9.06
CA LEU A 106 -4.77 4.24 -8.93
C LEU A 106 -5.17 3.18 -9.94
N GLU A 107 -6.47 2.93 -10.09
CA GLU A 107 -6.99 2.00 -11.09
C GLU A 107 -6.73 2.50 -12.52
N ARG A 108 -7.14 3.73 -12.81
CA ARG A 108 -7.01 4.33 -14.16
C ARG A 108 -5.56 4.37 -14.66
N TYR A 109 -4.60 4.66 -13.78
CA TYR A 109 -3.19 4.84 -14.13
C TYR A 109 -2.29 3.70 -13.68
N ARG A 110 -2.86 2.53 -13.42
CA ARG A 110 -2.17 1.37 -12.83
C ARG A 110 -0.88 1.01 -13.54
N GLU A 111 -0.88 0.93 -14.88
CA GLU A 111 0.32 0.56 -15.66
C GLU A 111 1.47 1.55 -15.48
N ALA A 112 1.18 2.86 -15.59
CA ALA A 112 2.16 3.92 -15.41
C ALA A 112 2.71 3.95 -13.97
N LEU A 113 1.83 3.71 -12.98
CA LEU A 113 2.21 3.62 -11.57
C LEU A 113 3.11 2.41 -11.31
N ILE A 114 2.79 1.23 -11.87
CA ILE A 114 3.65 0.05 -11.75
C ILE A 114 5.01 0.31 -12.36
N ALA A 115 5.07 0.85 -13.58
CA ALA A 115 6.33 1.19 -14.22
C ALA A 115 7.18 2.17 -13.37
N LYS A 116 6.52 3.15 -12.74
CA LYS A 116 7.18 4.16 -11.91
C LYS A 116 7.68 3.64 -10.57
N PHE A 117 6.88 2.80 -9.91
CA PHE A 117 7.13 2.37 -8.53
C PHE A 117 7.73 0.96 -8.44
N ALA A 118 7.87 0.25 -9.57
CA ALA A 118 8.47 -1.07 -9.65
C ALA A 118 9.80 -1.17 -8.88
N PRO A 119 10.10 -2.33 -8.29
CA PRO A 119 11.36 -2.54 -7.60
C PRO A 119 12.54 -2.35 -8.54
N ASN A 120 13.63 -1.76 -8.07
CA ASN A 120 14.87 -1.72 -8.83
C ASN A 120 15.49 -3.12 -9.00
N GLU A 121 16.48 -3.25 -9.89
CA GLU A 121 17.10 -4.55 -10.21
C GLU A 121 17.64 -5.30 -8.98
N HIS A 122 18.18 -4.57 -8.00
CA HIS A 122 18.71 -5.20 -6.78
C HIS A 122 17.62 -5.89 -5.96
N VAL A 123 16.48 -5.22 -5.80
CA VAL A 123 15.30 -5.80 -5.13
C VAL A 123 14.73 -6.94 -5.97
N GLN A 124 14.63 -6.77 -7.29
CA GLN A 124 14.17 -7.83 -8.21
C GLN A 124 15.03 -9.09 -8.13
N ARG A 125 16.36 -8.97 -8.10
CA ARG A 125 17.27 -10.13 -7.98
C ARG A 125 17.02 -10.91 -6.69
N LYS A 126 16.81 -10.22 -5.57
CA LYS A 126 16.50 -10.88 -4.29
C LYS A 126 15.17 -11.64 -4.35
N ILE A 127 14.13 -11.02 -4.89
CA ILE A 127 12.81 -11.63 -5.04
C ILE A 127 12.91 -12.86 -5.96
N ASN A 128 13.57 -12.73 -7.11
CA ASN A 128 13.74 -13.84 -8.05
C ASN A 128 14.52 -15.01 -7.40
N GLY A 129 15.55 -14.73 -6.60
CA GLY A 129 16.27 -15.77 -5.87
C GLY A 129 15.38 -16.58 -4.90
N ILE A 130 14.33 -15.95 -4.34
CA ILE A 130 13.35 -16.63 -3.48
C ILE A 130 12.30 -17.36 -4.31
N MET A 131 11.87 -16.77 -5.43
CA MET A 131 10.74 -17.27 -6.23
C MET A 131 11.13 -18.40 -7.19
N THR A 132 12.36 -18.40 -7.73
CA THR A 132 12.81 -19.39 -8.72
C THR A 132 12.66 -20.85 -8.25
N PRO A 133 13.06 -21.22 -7.01
CA PRO A 133 12.87 -22.59 -6.52
C PRO A 133 11.40 -23.02 -6.39
N LEU A 134 10.46 -22.06 -6.40
CA LEU A 134 9.04 -22.29 -6.20
C LEU A 134 8.25 -22.38 -7.52
N GLN A 135 8.91 -22.21 -8.67
CA GLN A 135 8.25 -22.19 -9.99
C GLN A 135 7.56 -23.50 -10.37
N SER A 136 8.01 -24.63 -9.81
CA SER A 136 7.38 -25.94 -10.04
C SER A 136 6.07 -26.14 -9.27
N LYS A 137 5.72 -25.22 -8.36
CA LYS A 137 4.47 -25.29 -7.61
C LYS A 137 3.32 -24.76 -8.45
N ARG A 138 2.15 -25.41 -8.31
CA ARG A 138 0.93 -25.04 -9.02
C ARG A 138 0.42 -23.67 -8.58
N MET A 139 0.61 -23.34 -7.30
CA MET A 139 0.17 -22.07 -6.73
C MET A 139 1.14 -21.59 -5.66
N ARG A 140 1.24 -20.28 -5.50
CA ARG A 140 2.00 -19.58 -4.47
C ARG A 140 1.02 -18.76 -3.64
N ILE A 141 0.91 -19.09 -2.37
CA ILE A 141 0.09 -18.35 -1.40
C ILE A 141 1.02 -17.45 -0.61
N GLY A 142 0.84 -16.14 -0.76
CA GLY A 142 1.50 -15.14 0.07
C GLY A 142 0.76 -14.99 1.39
N ILE A 143 1.46 -15.13 2.50
CA ILE A 143 0.90 -15.01 3.85
C ILE A 143 1.54 -13.80 4.52
N HIS A 144 0.74 -12.79 4.86
CA HIS A 144 1.21 -11.67 5.66
C HIS A 144 0.75 -11.81 7.10
N ILE A 145 1.71 -11.80 8.04
CA ILE A 145 1.42 -11.92 9.48
C ILE A 145 1.99 -10.69 10.20
N ARG A 146 1.12 -9.94 10.86
CA ARG A 146 1.53 -8.86 11.75
C ARG A 146 1.43 -9.32 13.20
N GLN A 147 2.53 -9.20 13.94
CA GLN A 147 2.61 -9.67 15.32
C GLN A 147 2.89 -8.56 16.32
N LYS A 148 3.33 -7.39 15.87
CA LYS A 148 3.49 -6.20 16.70
C LYS A 148 2.20 -5.39 16.65
N PRO A 149 1.70 -4.93 17.80
CA PRO A 149 0.55 -4.04 17.85
C PRO A 149 0.83 -2.77 17.05
N PHE A 150 -0.17 -2.27 16.32
CA PHE A 150 -0.07 -0.99 15.66
C PHE A 150 -0.15 0.13 16.70
N LYS A 151 0.77 1.09 16.63
CA LYS A 151 0.78 2.23 17.56
C LYS A 151 -0.49 3.06 17.36
N GLY A 152 -1.42 2.99 18.32
CA GLY A 152 -2.72 3.66 18.24
C GLY A 152 -3.93 2.72 18.13
N PHE A 153 -3.73 1.43 17.86
CA PHE A 153 -4.77 0.39 17.84
C PHE A 153 -4.46 -0.66 18.91
N GLY A 154 -4.66 -0.26 20.17
CA GLY A 154 -4.33 -1.07 21.35
C GLY A 154 -5.28 -2.23 21.62
N ASN A 155 -6.38 -2.36 20.87
CA ASN A 155 -7.34 -3.46 20.96
C ASN A 155 -6.84 -4.75 20.27
N GLY A 156 -5.73 -4.70 19.54
CA GLY A 156 -5.17 -5.89 18.89
C GLY A 156 -5.98 -6.37 17.69
N GLU A 157 -6.80 -5.51 17.08
CA GLU A 157 -7.68 -5.86 15.93
C GLU A 157 -6.90 -6.47 14.74
N PHE A 158 -5.63 -6.08 14.57
CA PHE A 158 -4.73 -6.61 13.55
C PHE A 158 -3.88 -7.79 14.00
N LEU A 159 -3.96 -8.18 15.27
CA LEU A 159 -3.20 -9.28 15.84
C LEU A 159 -4.00 -10.56 15.69
N ILE A 160 -3.95 -11.13 14.49
CA ILE A 160 -4.53 -12.44 14.22
C ILE A 160 -3.54 -13.53 14.68
N PRO A 161 -3.94 -14.44 15.57
CA PRO A 161 -3.08 -15.54 15.99
C PRO A 161 -2.62 -16.39 14.81
N ARG A 162 -1.38 -16.88 14.85
CA ARG A 162 -0.84 -17.77 13.81
C ARG A 162 -1.71 -19.00 13.55
N SER A 163 -2.29 -19.58 14.60
CA SER A 163 -3.23 -20.70 14.47
C SER A 163 -4.43 -20.34 13.62
N ARG A 164 -5.01 -19.14 13.83
CA ARG A 164 -6.13 -18.65 13.03
C ARG A 164 -5.73 -18.41 11.58
N VAL A 165 -4.55 -17.83 11.33
CA VAL A 165 -4.03 -17.69 9.96
C VAL A 165 -3.88 -19.06 9.29
N GLN A 166 -3.37 -20.06 10.02
CA GLN A 166 -3.22 -21.43 9.51
C GLN A 166 -4.57 -22.08 9.20
N GLU A 167 -5.60 -21.87 10.02
CA GLU A 167 -6.96 -22.31 9.75
C GLU A 167 -7.49 -21.69 8.45
N ILE A 168 -7.39 -20.36 8.30
CA ILE A 168 -7.83 -19.64 7.10
C ILE A 168 -7.12 -20.16 5.84
N VAL A 169 -5.82 -20.44 5.93
CA VAL A 169 -5.07 -21.06 4.82
C VAL A 169 -5.61 -22.45 4.50
N ASN A 170 -5.92 -23.27 5.51
CA ASN A 170 -6.49 -24.60 5.27
C ASN A 170 -7.90 -24.51 4.65
N GLU A 171 -8.74 -23.59 5.13
CA GLU A 171 -10.06 -23.28 4.56
C GLU A 171 -9.93 -22.87 3.09
N TYR A 172 -8.98 -21.98 2.75
CA TYR A 172 -8.70 -21.59 1.37
C TYR A 172 -8.33 -22.79 0.48
N LEU A 173 -7.48 -23.68 0.97
CA LEU A 173 -7.12 -24.89 0.22
C LEU A 173 -8.34 -25.78 -0.02
N LEU A 174 -9.27 -25.89 0.93
CA LEU A 174 -10.49 -26.67 0.80
C LEU A 174 -11.45 -26.05 -0.23
N GLU A 175 -11.73 -24.74 -0.14
CA GLU A 175 -12.61 -24.01 -1.08
C GLU A 175 -12.09 -24.09 -2.53
N HIS A 176 -10.78 -24.18 -2.71
CA HIS A 176 -10.13 -24.27 -4.02
C HIS A 176 -9.71 -25.69 -4.42
N HIS A 177 -10.12 -26.72 -3.68
CA HIS A 177 -9.80 -28.13 -3.91
C HIS A 177 -8.30 -28.40 -4.12
N MET A 178 -7.46 -27.78 -3.29
CA MET A 178 -6.00 -27.84 -3.40
C MET A 178 -5.37 -28.70 -2.31
N LYS A 179 -4.30 -29.41 -2.68
CA LYS A 179 -3.47 -30.14 -1.71
C LYS A 179 -2.25 -29.29 -1.33
N LYS A 180 -1.81 -29.40 -0.07
CA LYS A 180 -0.62 -28.67 0.44
C LYS A 180 0.65 -28.91 -0.40
N GLY A 181 0.82 -30.11 -0.94
CA GLY A 181 1.99 -30.45 -1.77
C GLY A 181 2.11 -29.64 -3.06
N ASP A 182 0.99 -29.16 -3.60
CA ASP A 182 0.92 -28.41 -4.86
C ASP A 182 1.19 -26.91 -4.67
N VAL A 183 1.27 -26.47 -3.42
CA VAL A 183 1.31 -25.06 -3.05
C VAL A 183 2.66 -24.70 -2.43
N ALA A 184 3.20 -23.54 -2.82
CA ALA A 184 4.26 -22.85 -2.08
C ALA A 184 3.63 -21.83 -1.13
N PHE A 185 4.08 -21.82 0.12
CA PHE A 185 3.70 -20.78 1.08
C PHE A 185 4.85 -19.80 1.24
N ILE A 186 4.57 -18.51 1.09
CA ILE A 186 5.54 -17.44 1.27
C ILE A 186 5.07 -16.54 2.40
N GLU A 187 5.72 -16.66 3.56
CA GLU A 187 5.39 -15.86 4.74
C GLU A 187 6.24 -14.58 4.80
N VAL A 188 5.57 -13.45 5.01
CA VAL A 188 6.16 -12.16 5.34
C VAL A 188 5.59 -11.70 6.68
N SER A 189 6.45 -11.22 7.58
CA SER A 189 6.01 -10.66 8.85
C SER A 189 6.93 -9.57 9.38
N ASP A 190 6.48 -8.90 10.43
CA ASP A 190 7.24 -7.87 11.14
C ASP A 190 8.29 -8.43 12.13
N LEU A 191 8.36 -9.76 12.30
CA LEU A 191 9.25 -10.44 13.25
C LEU A 191 10.16 -11.52 12.63
N TRP A 192 9.92 -11.97 11.40
CA TRP A 192 10.64 -13.12 10.82
C TRP A 192 11.60 -12.78 9.67
N LYS A 193 12.08 -13.84 9.00
CA LYS A 193 13.15 -13.82 7.99
C LYS A 193 12.85 -12.88 6.82
N GLN A 194 11.62 -12.92 6.30
CA GLN A 194 11.14 -11.91 5.35
C GLN A 194 10.39 -10.84 6.11
N LYS A 195 10.88 -9.61 5.98
CA LYS A 195 10.37 -8.47 6.74
C LYS A 195 9.24 -7.77 6.00
N ASP A 196 8.36 -7.14 6.78
CA ASP A 196 7.41 -6.11 6.37
C ASP A 196 8.18 -4.86 5.84
N ASP A 197 8.84 -5.05 4.69
CA ASP A 197 9.65 -4.06 3.99
C ASP A 197 9.37 -4.11 2.48
N LEU A 198 10.13 -3.33 1.70
CA LEU A 198 9.94 -3.25 0.25
C LEU A 198 10.14 -4.61 -0.45
N ILE A 199 11.06 -5.47 0.04
CA ILE A 199 11.28 -6.80 -0.53
C ILE A 199 10.10 -7.70 -0.18
N GLY A 200 9.64 -7.69 1.08
CA GLY A 200 8.47 -8.46 1.50
C GLY A 200 7.22 -8.10 0.72
N LEU A 201 6.98 -6.81 0.50
CA LEU A 201 5.81 -6.31 -0.24
C LEU A 201 5.79 -6.85 -1.67
N TYR A 202 6.90 -6.68 -2.39
CA TYR A 202 7.01 -7.17 -3.76
C TYR A 202 7.20 -8.68 -3.86
N LEU A 203 7.58 -9.36 -2.79
CA LEU A 203 7.59 -10.81 -2.74
C LEU A 203 6.15 -11.35 -2.69
N LEU A 204 5.30 -10.77 -1.83
CA LEU A 204 3.87 -11.11 -1.78
C LEU A 204 3.16 -10.78 -3.09
N SER A 205 3.51 -9.67 -3.75
CA SER A 205 2.92 -9.30 -5.04
C SER A 205 3.28 -10.25 -6.20
N ARG A 206 4.15 -11.24 -5.97
CA ARG A 206 4.51 -12.30 -6.94
C ARG A 206 3.80 -13.63 -6.64
N CYS A 207 2.98 -13.67 -5.60
CA CYS A 207 2.11 -14.80 -5.28
C CYS A 207 0.85 -14.76 -6.15
N ASP A 208 0.05 -15.83 -6.13
CA ASP A 208 -1.20 -15.94 -6.87
C ASP A 208 -2.42 -15.49 -6.04
N VAL A 209 -2.24 -15.37 -4.73
CA VAL A 209 -3.18 -14.82 -3.74
C VAL A 209 -2.38 -14.27 -2.56
N VAL A 210 -2.88 -13.21 -1.94
CA VAL A 210 -2.38 -12.72 -0.64
C VAL A 210 -3.42 -13.04 0.42
N ILE A 211 -3.02 -13.70 1.50
CA ILE A 211 -3.82 -13.92 2.71
C ILE A 211 -3.13 -13.12 3.82
N GLY A 212 -3.74 -12.02 4.26
CA GLY A 212 -3.05 -11.05 5.11
C GLY A 212 -3.99 -10.28 6.02
N ASP A 213 -3.42 -9.51 6.95
CA ASP A 213 -4.21 -8.60 7.80
C ASP A 213 -4.86 -7.48 6.99
N ASN A 214 -5.84 -6.79 7.60
CA ASN A 214 -6.47 -5.57 7.07
C ASN A 214 -5.49 -4.38 7.12
N SER A 215 -4.35 -4.51 6.45
CA SER A 215 -3.31 -3.48 6.38
C SER A 215 -3.11 -2.97 4.97
N THR A 216 -2.62 -1.74 4.89
CA THR A 216 -2.11 -1.15 3.64
C THR A 216 -1.05 -2.05 2.99
N PHE A 217 -0.29 -2.82 3.76
CA PHE A 217 0.77 -3.67 3.22
C PHE A 217 0.20 -4.83 2.41
N SER A 218 -0.71 -5.62 2.99
CA SER A 218 -1.34 -6.76 2.31
C SER A 218 -2.13 -6.31 1.08
N SER A 219 -2.92 -5.25 1.24
CA SER A 219 -3.72 -4.68 0.15
C SER A 219 -2.84 -4.14 -0.99
N LEU A 220 -1.77 -3.42 -0.67
CA LEU A 220 -0.88 -2.88 -1.70
C LEU A 220 -0.08 -3.98 -2.40
N ALA A 221 0.34 -5.03 -1.69
CA ALA A 221 0.98 -6.20 -2.31
C ALA A 221 0.04 -6.89 -3.32
N ALA A 222 -1.22 -7.10 -2.94
CA ALA A 222 -2.25 -7.65 -3.82
C ALA A 222 -2.53 -6.74 -5.04
N TRP A 223 -2.62 -5.43 -4.81
CA TRP A 223 -2.79 -4.43 -5.88
C TRP A 223 -1.64 -4.47 -6.89
N PHE A 224 -0.38 -4.53 -6.44
CA PHE A 224 0.77 -4.66 -7.34
C PHE A 224 0.76 -5.97 -8.12
N GLY A 225 0.39 -7.08 -7.47
CA GLY A 225 0.32 -8.40 -8.09
C GLY A 225 -0.88 -8.58 -9.02
N ASN A 226 -1.88 -7.72 -8.93
CA ASN A 226 -3.21 -7.93 -9.50
C ASN A 226 -3.81 -9.27 -9.06
N VAL A 227 -3.77 -9.56 -7.76
CA VAL A 227 -4.25 -10.84 -7.19
C VAL A 227 -5.26 -10.60 -6.08
N PRO A 228 -6.13 -11.57 -5.77
CA PRO A 228 -7.06 -11.43 -4.67
C PRO A 228 -6.32 -11.28 -3.33
N HIS A 229 -6.87 -10.43 -2.46
CA HIS A 229 -6.47 -10.35 -1.06
C HIS A 229 -7.58 -10.92 -0.18
N VAL A 230 -7.30 -12.00 0.55
CA VAL A 230 -8.17 -12.55 1.59
C VAL A 230 -7.77 -11.91 2.92
N VAL A 231 -8.65 -11.08 3.46
CA VAL A 231 -8.42 -10.39 4.74
C VAL A 231 -8.62 -11.38 5.89
N THR A 232 -7.55 -11.59 6.65
CA THR A 232 -7.57 -12.37 7.89
C THR A 232 -8.34 -11.64 8.98
N THR A 233 -9.11 -12.42 9.74
CA THR A 233 -9.94 -11.95 10.85
C THR A 233 -10.07 -13.07 11.89
N ASN A 234 -10.40 -12.69 13.13
CA ASN A 234 -10.74 -13.65 14.17
C ASN A 234 -12.11 -14.32 13.93
N GLU A 235 -12.93 -13.72 13.06
CA GLU A 235 -14.24 -14.25 12.67
C GLU A 235 -14.13 -15.29 11.53
N PRO A 236 -15.20 -16.07 11.26
CA PRO A 236 -15.28 -16.91 10.07
C PRO A 236 -15.13 -16.09 8.76
N ILE A 237 -14.45 -16.66 7.77
CA ILE A 237 -14.26 -16.00 6.47
C ILE A 237 -15.53 -16.13 5.62
N ASP A 238 -15.95 -15.02 5.00
CA ASP A 238 -17.01 -14.98 3.98
C ASP A 238 -16.48 -15.53 2.65
N TRP A 239 -16.25 -16.85 2.58
CA TRP A 239 -15.79 -17.53 1.36
C TRP A 239 -16.69 -17.29 0.14
N PRO A 240 -18.04 -17.26 0.25
CA PRO A 240 -18.90 -16.89 -0.85
C PRO A 240 -18.54 -15.54 -1.49
N TYR A 241 -18.13 -14.55 -0.70
CA TYR A 241 -17.68 -13.26 -1.22
C TYR A 241 -16.35 -13.34 -1.99
N TYR A 242 -15.45 -14.25 -1.64
CA TYR A 242 -14.16 -14.41 -2.33
C TYR A 242 -14.24 -15.32 -3.58
N ARG A 243 -15.31 -16.10 -3.73
CA ARG A 243 -15.47 -17.06 -4.82
C ARG A 243 -15.41 -16.38 -6.19
N GLY A 244 -14.60 -16.95 -7.10
CA GLY A 244 -14.45 -16.47 -8.48
C GLY A 244 -13.55 -15.24 -8.64
N LYS A 245 -13.03 -14.65 -7.55
CA LYS A 245 -12.14 -13.50 -7.61
C LYS A 245 -10.70 -13.96 -7.86
N ILE A 246 -10.21 -13.70 -9.07
CA ILE A 246 -8.88 -14.12 -9.53
C ILE A 246 -7.88 -12.96 -9.68
N ASN A 247 -8.38 -11.73 -9.70
CA ASN A 247 -7.59 -10.51 -9.81
C ASN A 247 -7.78 -9.64 -8.56
N TYR A 248 -7.05 -8.53 -8.47
CA TYR A 248 -7.30 -7.52 -7.45
C TYR A 248 -8.73 -6.96 -7.59
N PHE A 249 -9.35 -6.61 -6.46
CA PHE A 249 -10.68 -6.01 -6.39
C PHE A 249 -10.79 -5.14 -5.14
N ASP A 250 -11.72 -4.17 -5.17
CA ASP A 250 -12.03 -3.37 -3.99
C ASP A 250 -12.68 -4.25 -2.91
N ASN A 251 -11.96 -4.48 -1.83
CA ASN A 251 -12.34 -5.46 -0.83
C ASN A 251 -13.10 -4.78 0.32
N LYS A 252 -14.39 -5.10 0.48
CA LYS A 252 -15.24 -4.60 1.59
C LYS A 252 -14.65 -4.83 3.00
N TYR A 253 -13.71 -5.75 3.15
CA TYR A 253 -13.02 -6.01 4.42
C TYR A 253 -11.72 -5.20 4.60
N GLU A 254 -11.27 -4.46 3.58
CA GLU A 254 -10.07 -3.61 3.62
C GLU A 254 -10.39 -2.16 4.04
N THR A 255 -10.85 -1.99 5.27
CA THR A 255 -11.30 -0.68 5.77
C THR A 255 -10.16 0.34 5.96
N PHE A 256 -8.90 -0.12 6.08
CA PHE A 256 -7.76 0.74 6.41
C PHE A 256 -7.04 1.34 5.20
N THR A 257 -7.04 0.64 4.06
CA THR A 257 -6.18 1.01 2.94
C THR A 257 -6.80 2.13 2.11
N HIS A 258 -8.10 2.06 1.86
CA HIS A 258 -8.81 2.97 0.97
C HIS A 258 -9.54 4.10 1.70
N GLY A 259 -9.56 4.06 3.05
CA GLY A 259 -10.32 5.00 3.84
C GLY A 259 -11.83 4.85 3.60
N SER A 260 -12.29 3.62 3.36
CA SER A 260 -13.70 3.32 3.14
C SER A 260 -14.48 3.43 4.47
N LEU A 261 -14.76 4.69 4.84
CA LEU A 261 -16.11 5.11 5.18
C LEU A 261 -16.87 5.41 3.87
N LEU A 262 -16.81 4.48 2.92
CA LEU A 262 -17.79 4.44 1.85
C LEU A 262 -18.98 3.69 2.44
N TYR A 263 -20.02 4.46 2.78
CA TYR A 263 -21.34 4.04 3.27
C TYR A 263 -21.41 3.59 4.73
N SER A 264 -21.56 4.58 5.62
CA SER A 264 -22.45 4.49 6.78
C SER A 264 -23.30 5.75 6.84
#